data_AF-A0A2S6I9A9-F1
#
_entry.id   AF-A0A2S6I9A9-F1
#
_cell.length_a   1.000
_cell.length_b   1.000
_cell.length_c   1.000
_cell.angle_alpha   90.00
_cell.angle_beta   90.00
_cell.angle_gamma   90.00
#
_symmetry.space_group_name_H-M   'P 1'
#
loop_
_entity.id
_entity.type
_entity.pdbx_description
1 polymer ?
#
loop_
_entity_poly.entity_id
_entity_poly.type
_entity_poly.pdbx_seq_one_letter_code
_entity_poly.pdbx_strand_id
1 'polypeptide(L)'
;MQRKRDSLKTLFSKGKFPSEKHFADLIDSSVNRLEDGIAKEPRDGLQLAPHGDHDQLLSFYERMDHPLPAWQVKLLRNNGARGLGFSRVTRGRNGDTESSTALFLANDHHVGLHTDRPRLPVEVAGTLGATARVGTLHTGRVPADGQWHDITDPYDDVQALEVVARADGPKGRGKYAVTHGIALNAFGGKGSRPAIRQTRTYFGWFFNRIDLRWSGGYKQYRLQVRTFTHYGLDEGNRTSDIRFHITGLWDDGLFADHD
;
A
#
# COMPACT_ATOMS: atom_id res chain seq x y z
N MET A 1 5.22 -36.71 -24.14
CA MET A 1 6.68 -36.41 -24.17
C MET A 1 6.90 -35.28 -25.17
N GLN A 2 7.18 -34.06 -24.71
CA GLN A 2 7.35 -32.91 -25.62
C GLN A 2 8.59 -33.08 -26.50
N ARG A 3 8.38 -33.09 -27.82
CA ARG A 3 9.46 -33.17 -28.83
C ARG A 3 9.90 -31.77 -29.24
N LYS A 4 11.19 -31.60 -29.54
CA LYS A 4 11.69 -30.33 -30.12
C LYS A 4 10.98 -30.05 -31.43
N ARG A 5 10.64 -28.77 -31.67
CA ARG A 5 9.94 -28.34 -32.90
C ARG A 5 10.66 -28.79 -34.17
N ASP A 6 11.99 -28.80 -34.17
CA ASP A 6 12.76 -29.25 -35.33
C ASP A 6 12.60 -30.75 -35.58
N SER A 7 12.53 -31.56 -34.52
CA SER A 7 12.24 -33.00 -34.63
C SER A 7 10.82 -33.26 -35.16
N LEU A 8 9.84 -32.43 -34.78
CA LEU A 8 8.47 -32.50 -35.33
C LEU A 8 8.47 -32.13 -36.82
N LYS A 9 9.15 -31.06 -37.22
CA LYS A 9 9.24 -30.63 -38.63
C LYS A 9 9.80 -31.73 -39.55
N THR A 10 10.77 -32.51 -39.10
CA THR A 10 11.38 -33.58 -39.92
C THR A 10 10.38 -34.68 -40.28
N LEU A 11 9.38 -34.94 -39.42
CA LEU A 11 8.34 -35.95 -39.63
C LEU A 11 7.35 -35.58 -40.75
N PHE A 12 7.27 -34.28 -41.09
CA PHE A 12 6.37 -33.72 -42.11
C PHE A 12 7.12 -33.19 -43.34
N SER A 13 8.38 -33.58 -43.53
CA SER A 13 9.18 -33.18 -44.70
C SER A 13 8.72 -33.88 -45.99
N LYS A 14 8.99 -33.26 -47.14
CA LYS A 14 8.55 -33.75 -48.46
C LYS A 14 9.00 -35.20 -48.67
N GLY A 15 8.06 -36.08 -48.99
CA GLY A 15 8.31 -37.52 -49.21
C GLY A 15 8.20 -38.39 -47.95
N LYS A 16 7.96 -37.81 -46.77
CA LYS A 16 7.54 -38.55 -45.57
C LYS A 16 6.01 -38.71 -45.56
N PHE A 17 5.54 -39.87 -45.11
CA PHE A 17 4.14 -40.14 -44.83
C PHE A 17 3.92 -40.12 -43.32
N PRO A 18 3.41 -39.02 -42.72
CA PRO A 18 3.13 -38.96 -41.30
C PRO A 18 2.04 -39.97 -40.92
N SER A 19 2.22 -40.67 -39.80
CA SER A 19 1.20 -41.58 -39.26
C SER A 19 0.19 -40.80 -38.41
N GLU A 20 -0.93 -41.44 -38.07
CA GLU A 20 -1.92 -40.92 -37.10
C GLU A 20 -1.25 -40.44 -35.81
N LYS A 21 -0.29 -41.20 -35.28
CA LYS A 21 0.49 -40.82 -34.10
C LYS A 21 1.29 -39.52 -34.30
N HIS A 22 1.83 -39.27 -35.48
CA HIS A 22 2.52 -38.01 -35.78
C HIS A 22 1.55 -36.82 -35.80
N PHE A 23 0.31 -37.02 -36.28
CA PHE A 23 -0.72 -36.00 -36.22
C PHE A 23 -1.21 -35.74 -34.79
N ALA A 24 -1.41 -36.79 -33.99
CA ALA A 24 -1.72 -36.66 -32.57
C ALA A 24 -0.62 -35.88 -31.83
N ASP A 25 0.66 -36.26 -32.02
CA ASP A 25 1.81 -35.56 -31.43
C ASP A 25 1.87 -34.07 -31.84
N LEU A 26 1.38 -33.71 -33.04
CA LEU A 26 1.31 -32.32 -33.51
C LEU A 26 0.16 -31.55 -32.86
N ILE A 27 -1.03 -32.15 -32.80
CA ILE A 27 -2.23 -31.58 -32.17
C ILE A 27 -1.95 -31.32 -30.69
N ASP A 28 -1.42 -32.31 -29.97
CA ASP A 28 -1.06 -32.22 -28.55
C ASP A 28 0.08 -31.22 -28.28
N SER A 29 0.83 -30.83 -29.31
CA SER A 29 1.91 -29.82 -29.20
C SER A 29 1.43 -28.39 -29.47
N SER A 30 0.18 -28.21 -29.89
CA SER A 30 -0.44 -26.93 -30.21
C SER A 30 -1.24 -26.41 -29.01
N VAL A 31 -1.30 -25.09 -28.84
CA VAL A 31 -2.09 -24.48 -27.76
C VAL A 31 -3.57 -24.53 -28.12
N ASN A 32 -4.38 -25.13 -27.25
CA ASN A 32 -5.83 -25.15 -27.33
C ASN A 32 -6.42 -24.12 -26.36
N ARG A 33 -7.17 -23.14 -26.88
CA ARG A 33 -7.75 -22.06 -26.08
C ARG A 33 -8.70 -22.55 -24.97
N LEU A 34 -9.50 -23.58 -25.25
CA LEU A 34 -10.50 -24.10 -24.32
C LEU A 34 -9.87 -24.99 -23.25
N GLU A 35 -8.83 -25.74 -23.62
CA GLU A 35 -8.20 -26.71 -22.73
C GLU A 35 -7.05 -26.08 -21.95
N ASP A 36 -6.20 -25.28 -22.57
CA ASP A 36 -4.98 -24.76 -21.93
C ASP A 36 -5.21 -23.47 -21.14
N GLY A 37 -6.39 -22.86 -21.23
CA GLY A 37 -6.71 -21.61 -20.52
C GLY A 37 -5.89 -20.41 -21.00
N ILE A 38 -5.31 -20.45 -22.20
CA ILE A 38 -4.53 -19.37 -22.79
C ILE A 38 -5.24 -18.84 -24.04
N ALA A 39 -5.51 -17.53 -24.08
CA ALA A 39 -6.06 -16.86 -25.26
C ALA A 39 -5.38 -15.50 -25.50
N LYS A 40 -5.47 -15.00 -26.72
CA LYS A 40 -5.07 -13.62 -27.05
C LYS A 40 -6.13 -12.98 -27.92
N GLU A 41 -6.86 -12.03 -27.35
CA GLU A 41 -7.94 -11.33 -28.03
C GLU A 41 -7.61 -9.83 -28.17
N PRO A 42 -8.02 -9.15 -29.27
CA PRO A 42 -7.71 -7.73 -29.45
C PRO A 42 -8.23 -6.83 -28.32
N ARG A 43 -9.40 -7.15 -27.74
CA ARG A 43 -10.03 -6.38 -26.66
C ARG A 43 -9.38 -6.62 -25.30
N ASP A 44 -9.11 -7.88 -24.99
CA ASP A 44 -8.76 -8.32 -23.64
C ASP A 44 -7.28 -8.66 -23.46
N GLY A 45 -6.49 -8.60 -24.55
CA GLY A 45 -5.06 -8.89 -24.52
C GLY A 45 -4.76 -10.37 -24.28
N LEU A 46 -3.68 -10.66 -23.54
CA LEU A 46 -3.32 -12.01 -23.14
C LEU A 46 -4.20 -12.45 -21.95
N GLN A 47 -4.96 -13.51 -22.14
CA GLN A 47 -5.86 -14.08 -21.14
C GLN A 47 -5.26 -15.38 -20.63
N LEU A 48 -5.26 -15.54 -19.31
CA LEU A 48 -4.78 -16.72 -18.61
C LEU A 48 -5.86 -17.15 -17.61
N ALA A 49 -6.25 -18.42 -17.69
CA ALA A 49 -7.13 -19.06 -16.72
C ALA A 49 -6.42 -20.26 -16.10
N PRO A 50 -6.56 -20.50 -14.79
CA PRO A 50 -6.00 -21.69 -14.18
C PRO A 50 -6.72 -22.93 -14.70
N HIS A 51 -5.97 -24.02 -14.89
CA HIS A 51 -6.51 -25.27 -15.40
C HIS A 51 -6.83 -26.26 -14.28
N GLY A 52 -8.02 -26.87 -14.32
CA GLY A 52 -8.48 -27.82 -13.30
C GLY A 52 -8.49 -27.23 -11.89
N ASP A 53 -8.01 -28.02 -10.93
CA ASP A 53 -7.95 -27.65 -9.50
C ASP A 53 -6.67 -26.87 -9.12
N HIS A 54 -5.81 -26.56 -10.11
CA HIS A 54 -4.61 -25.78 -9.89
C HIS A 54 -4.90 -24.28 -9.97
N ASP A 55 -4.25 -23.49 -9.12
CA ASP A 55 -4.39 -22.03 -9.11
C ASP A 55 -3.26 -21.32 -9.87
N GLN A 56 -2.24 -22.05 -10.34
CA GLN A 56 -1.10 -21.51 -11.05
C GLN A 56 -1.48 -20.98 -12.43
N LEU A 57 -1.11 -19.72 -12.70
CA LEU A 57 -1.22 -19.09 -14.02
C LEU A 57 0.13 -19.03 -14.73
N LEU A 58 1.18 -18.63 -14.01
CA LEU A 58 2.54 -18.51 -14.54
C LEU A 58 3.55 -19.09 -13.55
N SER A 59 4.58 -19.75 -14.08
CA SER A 59 5.71 -20.26 -13.30
C SER A 59 7.02 -19.79 -13.95
N PHE A 60 7.86 -19.12 -13.17
CA PHE A 60 9.12 -18.56 -13.62
C PHE A 60 10.27 -19.41 -13.07
N TYR A 61 11.04 -20.01 -13.96
CA TYR A 61 12.20 -20.82 -13.63
C TYR A 61 13.47 -20.00 -13.86
N GLU A 62 14.44 -20.10 -12.94
CA GLU A 62 15.79 -19.58 -13.21
C GLU A 62 16.44 -20.33 -14.38
N ARG A 63 16.18 -21.65 -14.46
CA ARG A 63 16.59 -22.53 -15.54
C ARG A 63 15.55 -23.62 -15.76
N MET A 64 15.30 -23.99 -17.02
CA MET A 64 14.29 -25.00 -17.37
C MET A 64 14.66 -26.43 -16.95
N ASP A 65 15.91 -26.67 -16.54
CA ASP A 65 16.36 -27.94 -15.98
C ASP A 65 16.25 -28.01 -14.45
N HIS A 66 15.84 -26.92 -13.79
CA HIS A 66 15.52 -26.94 -12.37
C HIS A 66 14.17 -27.63 -12.12
N PRO A 67 14.05 -28.43 -11.04
CA PRO A 67 12.81 -29.15 -10.74
C PRO A 67 11.67 -28.24 -10.27
N LEU A 68 11.99 -27.05 -9.75
CA LEU A 68 11.02 -26.12 -9.18
C LEU A 68 11.17 -24.73 -9.80
N PRO A 69 10.07 -23.99 -9.99
CA PRO A 69 10.13 -22.58 -10.35
C PRO A 69 10.69 -21.77 -9.17
N ALA A 70 11.27 -20.60 -9.46
CA ALA A 70 11.64 -19.63 -8.45
C ALA A 70 10.43 -18.79 -7.98
N TRP A 71 9.52 -18.49 -8.91
CA TRP A 71 8.33 -17.68 -8.67
C TRP A 71 7.10 -18.25 -9.36
N GLN A 72 5.94 -18.00 -8.78
CA GLN A 72 4.65 -18.33 -9.37
C GLN A 72 3.68 -17.16 -9.26
N VAL A 73 2.86 -16.99 -10.29
CA VAL A 73 1.66 -16.15 -10.25
C VAL A 73 0.47 -17.08 -10.19
N LYS A 74 -0.41 -16.87 -9.21
CA LYS A 74 -1.55 -17.73 -8.91
C LYS A 74 -2.83 -16.90 -8.85
N LEU A 75 -3.94 -17.48 -9.30
CA LEU A 75 -5.27 -16.94 -9.07
C LEU A 75 -5.95 -17.82 -8.02
N LEU A 76 -5.99 -17.35 -6.77
CA LEU A 76 -6.67 -18.07 -5.69
C LEU A 76 -8.17 -17.94 -5.88
N ARG A 77 -8.86 -19.08 -6.02
CA ARG A 77 -10.30 -19.14 -6.32
C ARG A 77 -11.13 -19.59 -5.12
N ASN A 78 -10.55 -20.36 -4.20
CA ASN A 78 -11.21 -21.07 -3.10
C ASN A 78 -10.46 -20.87 -1.75
N ASN A 79 -11.07 -21.32 -0.63
CA ASN A 79 -10.46 -21.38 0.72
C ASN A 79 -10.14 -20.05 1.42
N GLY A 80 -11.08 -19.09 1.37
CA GLY A 80 -11.07 -17.91 2.22
C GLY A 80 -10.09 -16.81 1.79
N ALA A 81 -9.42 -16.96 0.65
CA ALA A 81 -8.67 -15.91 -0.03
C ALA A 81 -9.02 -15.97 -1.52
N ARG A 82 -9.46 -14.84 -2.10
CA ARG A 82 -9.77 -14.75 -3.54
C ARG A 82 -9.03 -13.57 -4.14
N GLY A 83 -8.16 -13.83 -5.12
CA GLY A 83 -7.31 -12.80 -5.68
C GLY A 83 -6.10 -13.31 -6.44
N LEU A 84 -5.26 -12.38 -6.88
CA LEU A 84 -4.03 -12.63 -7.61
C LEU A 84 -2.83 -12.61 -6.66
N GLY A 85 -2.13 -13.74 -6.55
CA GLY A 85 -0.97 -13.92 -5.69
C GLY A 85 0.33 -14.06 -6.46
N PHE A 86 1.38 -13.43 -5.94
CA PHE A 86 2.77 -13.60 -6.37
C PHE A 86 3.50 -14.33 -5.25
N SER A 87 3.91 -15.57 -5.52
CA SER A 87 4.52 -16.42 -4.52
C SER A 87 5.95 -16.77 -4.90
N ARG A 88 6.85 -16.70 -3.92
CA ARG A 88 8.17 -17.31 -4.03
C ARG A 88 8.01 -18.80 -3.76
N VAL A 89 8.72 -19.62 -4.53
CA VAL A 89 8.78 -21.07 -4.32
C VAL A 89 10.17 -21.43 -3.82
N THR A 90 10.21 -22.19 -2.74
CA THR A 90 11.45 -22.63 -2.11
C THR A 90 11.36 -24.10 -1.75
N ARG A 91 12.52 -24.75 -1.61
CA ARG A 91 12.57 -26.09 -1.04
C ARG A 91 12.57 -25.97 0.48
N GLY A 92 11.56 -26.55 1.12
CA GLY A 92 11.46 -26.64 2.57
C GLY A 92 12.56 -27.50 3.17
N ARG A 93 12.72 -27.41 4.49
CA ARG A 93 13.79 -28.15 5.22
C ARG A 93 13.68 -29.67 5.08
N ASN A 94 12.47 -30.17 4.87
CA ASN A 94 12.19 -31.60 4.72
C ASN A 94 12.27 -32.07 3.26
N GLY A 95 12.66 -31.18 2.33
CA GLY A 95 12.74 -31.48 0.91
C GLY A 95 11.46 -31.19 0.12
N ASP A 96 10.35 -30.89 0.81
CA ASP A 96 9.06 -30.52 0.22
C ASP A 96 9.10 -29.17 -0.48
N THR A 97 8.15 -28.93 -1.37
CA THR A 97 8.01 -27.63 -2.04
C THR A 97 7.15 -26.71 -1.18
N GLU A 98 7.74 -25.62 -0.73
CA GLU A 98 7.05 -24.56 0.01
C GLU A 98 6.80 -23.37 -0.91
N SER A 99 5.62 -22.77 -0.77
CA SER A 99 5.26 -21.56 -1.49
C SER A 99 4.81 -20.50 -0.51
N SER A 100 5.52 -19.38 -0.47
CA SER A 100 5.20 -18.24 0.37
C SER A 100 4.73 -17.07 -0.48
N THR A 101 3.60 -16.48 -0.09
CA THR A 101 3.07 -15.27 -0.72
C THR A 101 4.01 -14.10 -0.42
N ALA A 102 4.39 -13.36 -1.45
CA ALA A 102 5.16 -12.12 -1.31
C ALA A 102 4.25 -10.90 -1.49
N LEU A 103 3.37 -10.94 -2.50
CA LEU A 103 2.36 -9.93 -2.78
C LEU A 103 1.03 -10.63 -3.11
N PHE A 104 -0.06 -10.10 -2.58
CA PHE A 104 -1.40 -10.55 -2.87
C PHE A 104 -2.31 -9.36 -3.17
N LEU A 105 -3.07 -9.47 -4.26
CA LEU A 105 -4.09 -8.51 -4.66
C LEU A 105 -5.44 -9.21 -4.53
N ALA A 106 -6.16 -8.92 -3.45
CA ALA A 106 -7.46 -9.49 -3.18
C ALA A 106 -8.53 -8.86 -4.09
N ASN A 107 -9.58 -9.63 -4.40
CA ASN A 107 -10.68 -9.15 -5.23
C ASN A 107 -11.54 -8.06 -4.56
N ASP A 108 -11.46 -7.94 -3.23
CA ASP A 108 -12.08 -6.88 -2.43
C ASP A 108 -11.19 -5.64 -2.28
N HIS A 109 -10.20 -5.49 -3.17
CA HIS A 109 -9.24 -4.38 -3.23
C HIS A 109 -8.22 -4.32 -2.09
N HIS A 110 -8.13 -5.34 -1.23
CA HIS A 110 -7.08 -5.40 -0.22
C HIS A 110 -5.74 -5.84 -0.80
N VAL A 111 -4.64 -5.28 -0.28
CA VAL A 111 -3.28 -5.62 -0.69
C VAL A 111 -2.52 -6.24 0.48
N GLY A 112 -2.08 -7.47 0.29
CA GLY A 112 -1.23 -8.19 1.25
C GLY A 112 0.23 -8.19 0.82
N LEU A 113 1.13 -7.72 1.68
CA LEU A 113 2.56 -8.01 1.57
C LEU A 113 2.88 -9.13 2.57
N HIS A 114 3.43 -10.23 2.08
CA HIS A 114 3.70 -11.45 2.86
C HIS A 114 2.47 -12.15 3.48
N THR A 115 1.25 -11.82 3.02
CA THR A 115 0.00 -12.48 3.43
C THR A 115 -0.94 -12.60 2.23
N ASP A 116 -1.73 -13.68 2.17
CA ASP A 116 -2.83 -13.87 1.22
C ASP A 116 -4.21 -13.58 1.83
N ARG A 117 -4.24 -13.20 3.11
CA ARG A 117 -5.46 -12.81 3.84
C ARG A 117 -5.24 -11.47 4.54
N PRO A 118 -5.06 -10.37 3.79
CA PRO A 118 -5.01 -9.05 4.39
C PRO A 118 -6.34 -8.74 5.09
N ARG A 119 -6.27 -8.22 6.31
CA ARG A 119 -7.42 -7.79 7.13
C ARG A 119 -7.65 -6.28 7.05
N LEU A 120 -6.65 -5.54 6.59
CA LEU A 120 -6.68 -4.10 6.39
C LEU A 120 -6.47 -3.81 4.89
N PRO A 121 -6.94 -2.66 4.37
CA PRO A 121 -6.79 -2.32 2.95
C PRO A 121 -5.37 -2.51 2.40
N VAL A 122 -4.35 -2.25 3.23
CA VAL A 122 -2.97 -2.68 3.00
C VAL A 122 -2.42 -3.30 4.28
N GLU A 123 -2.01 -4.57 4.23
CA GLU A 123 -1.39 -5.27 5.35
C GLU A 123 0.02 -5.75 5.00
N VAL A 124 0.98 -5.45 5.86
CA VAL A 124 2.35 -5.96 5.78
C VAL A 124 2.56 -6.99 6.87
N ALA A 125 2.57 -8.27 6.51
CA ALA A 125 2.90 -9.36 7.41
C ALA A 125 4.43 -9.49 7.57
N GLY A 126 5.03 -8.52 8.26
CA GLY A 126 6.47 -8.45 8.48
C GLY A 126 6.91 -7.07 8.95
N THR A 127 8.12 -6.67 8.56
CA THR A 127 8.69 -5.37 8.93
C THR A 127 8.54 -4.37 7.80
N LEU A 128 7.95 -3.21 8.09
CA LEU A 128 7.90 -2.07 7.17
C LEU A 128 9.13 -1.17 7.36
N GLY A 129 9.97 -1.06 6.33
CA GLY A 129 10.98 -0.01 6.21
C GLY A 129 10.45 1.15 5.38
N ALA A 130 10.60 2.39 5.86
CA ALA A 130 10.14 3.58 5.16
C ALA A 130 11.14 4.74 5.31
N THR A 131 11.39 5.47 4.22
CA THR A 131 12.19 6.71 4.25
C THR A 131 11.46 7.85 4.97
N ALA A 132 10.14 7.89 4.83
CA ALA A 132 9.26 8.85 5.48
C ALA A 132 7.85 8.28 5.63
N ARG A 133 7.09 8.79 6.59
CA ARG A 133 5.65 8.57 6.74
C ARG A 133 4.94 9.92 6.64
N VAL A 134 4.00 10.03 5.70
CA VAL A 134 3.15 11.21 5.54
C VAL A 134 1.71 10.78 5.71
N GLY A 135 1.04 11.36 6.70
CA GLY A 135 -0.38 11.12 6.93
C GLY A 135 -1.22 11.79 5.85
N THR A 136 -2.28 11.12 5.41
CA THR A 136 -3.18 11.58 4.34
C THR A 136 -4.53 12.06 4.85
N LEU A 137 -4.81 11.95 6.17
CA LEU A 137 -6.09 12.34 6.76
C LEU A 137 -6.33 13.85 6.55
N HIS A 138 -5.33 14.66 6.88
CA HIS A 138 -5.31 16.08 6.52
C HIS A 138 -3.89 16.47 6.14
N THR A 139 -3.74 17.26 5.08
CA THR A 139 -2.48 17.91 4.72
C THR A 139 -2.78 19.34 4.34
N GLY A 140 -1.89 20.26 4.66
CA GLY A 140 -2.19 21.66 4.41
C GLY A 140 -1.13 22.63 4.82
N ARG A 141 -1.51 23.91 4.68
CA ARG A 141 -0.73 25.07 5.06
C ARG A 141 -1.62 26.08 5.75
N VAL A 142 -1.12 26.65 6.83
CA VAL A 142 -1.75 27.78 7.53
C VAL A 142 -0.70 28.85 7.84
N PRO A 143 -1.07 30.12 7.99
CA PRO A 143 -0.12 31.18 8.30
C PRO A 143 0.68 30.93 9.60
N ALA A 144 1.98 31.18 9.58
CA ALA A 144 2.86 31.21 10.74
C ALA A 144 2.89 32.62 11.38
N ASP A 145 1.72 33.15 11.68
CA ASP A 145 1.49 34.54 12.09
C ASP A 145 1.40 34.75 13.61
N GLY A 146 1.43 33.68 14.40
CA GLY A 146 1.21 33.72 15.85
C GLY A 146 -0.23 33.45 16.29
N GLN A 147 -1.17 33.35 15.34
CA GLN A 147 -2.57 33.08 15.59
C GLN A 147 -2.86 31.58 15.50
N TRP A 148 -3.94 31.15 16.18
CA TRP A 148 -4.43 29.78 16.10
C TRP A 148 -5.23 29.57 14.82
N HIS A 149 -4.87 28.54 14.08
CA HIS A 149 -5.55 28.13 12.85
C HIS A 149 -6.06 26.70 12.98
N ASP A 150 -7.28 26.45 12.49
CA ASP A 150 -7.84 25.09 12.40
C ASP A 150 -7.05 24.27 11.36
N ILE A 151 -6.68 23.05 11.74
CA ILE A 151 -6.00 22.09 10.85
C ILE A 151 -6.79 20.81 10.62
N THR A 152 -8.01 20.76 11.17
CA THR A 152 -9.01 19.72 10.96
C THR A 152 -10.39 20.35 10.78
N ASP A 153 -11.27 19.61 10.15
CA ASP A 153 -12.71 19.82 10.25
C ASP A 153 -13.20 19.56 11.69
N PRO A 154 -14.42 19.98 12.07
CA PRO A 154 -14.93 19.73 13.40
C PRO A 154 -15.29 18.25 13.54
N TYR A 155 -14.86 17.63 14.62
CA TYR A 155 -15.18 16.26 14.98
C TYR A 155 -16.37 16.18 15.94
N ASP A 156 -17.13 15.11 15.80
CA ASP A 156 -18.31 14.79 16.61
C ASP A 156 -18.23 13.44 17.35
N ASP A 157 -17.06 12.81 17.33
CA ASP A 157 -16.74 11.47 17.82
C ASP A 157 -15.46 11.48 18.70
N VAL A 158 -14.78 10.34 18.84
CA VAL A 158 -13.50 10.19 19.57
C VAL A 158 -12.35 10.20 18.57
N GLN A 159 -11.30 10.95 18.86
CA GLN A 159 -10.19 11.16 17.94
C GLN A 159 -8.84 10.80 18.52
N ALA A 160 -8.03 10.13 17.71
CA ALA A 160 -6.62 9.85 17.97
C ALA A 160 -5.78 10.21 16.73
N LEU A 161 -4.98 11.27 16.84
CA LEU A 161 -4.28 11.88 15.71
C LEU A 161 -2.77 11.98 15.97
N GLU A 162 -1.98 11.71 14.95
CA GLU A 162 -0.56 12.07 14.87
C GLU A 162 -0.39 13.28 13.95
N VAL A 163 0.32 14.30 14.43
CA VAL A 163 0.54 15.56 13.72
C VAL A 163 2.02 15.80 13.57
N VAL A 164 2.47 16.05 12.35
CA VAL A 164 3.80 16.59 12.07
C VAL A 164 3.62 17.94 11.41
N ALA A 165 4.21 18.98 11.98
CA ALA A 165 4.16 20.32 11.42
C ALA A 165 5.54 20.99 11.43
N ARG A 166 5.80 21.77 10.39
CA ARG A 166 7.05 22.51 10.18
C ARG A 166 6.76 23.93 9.71
N ALA A 167 7.49 24.88 10.28
CA ALA A 167 7.44 26.28 9.88
C ALA A 167 8.86 26.78 9.60
N ASP A 168 9.00 27.53 8.50
CA ASP A 168 10.26 28.11 8.05
C ASP A 168 10.05 29.61 7.82
N GLY A 169 10.84 30.42 8.52
CA GLY A 169 10.90 31.86 8.30
C GLY A 169 11.53 32.19 6.94
N PRO A 170 11.48 33.46 6.52
CA PRO A 170 12.15 33.92 5.31
C PRO A 170 13.64 33.54 5.31
N LYS A 171 14.18 33.27 4.12
CA LYS A 171 15.60 32.90 3.95
C LYS A 171 16.49 33.92 4.65
N GLY A 172 17.50 33.42 5.38
CA GLY A 172 18.44 34.27 6.13
C GLY A 172 17.95 34.77 7.49
N ARG A 173 16.67 34.61 7.86
CA ARG A 173 16.16 35.08 9.17
C ARG A 173 16.28 34.09 10.33
N GLY A 174 16.70 32.85 10.06
CA GLY A 174 17.03 31.88 11.12
C GLY A 174 15.86 31.50 12.03
N LYS A 175 14.62 31.46 11.51
CA LYS A 175 13.45 30.96 12.25
C LYS A 175 13.01 29.64 11.65
N TYR A 176 13.21 28.55 12.38
CA TYR A 176 12.78 27.22 11.95
C TYR A 176 12.17 26.50 13.14
N ALA A 177 11.08 25.78 12.92
CA ALA A 177 10.50 24.91 13.93
C ALA A 177 9.92 23.66 13.31
N VAL A 178 10.04 22.57 14.06
CA VAL A 178 9.37 21.30 13.77
C VAL A 178 8.71 20.82 15.04
N THR A 179 7.49 20.33 14.91
CA THR A 179 6.79 19.65 15.99
C THR A 179 6.23 18.32 15.52
N HIS A 180 6.25 17.36 16.43
CA HIS A 180 5.52 16.10 16.36
C HIS A 180 4.58 16.04 17.57
N GLY A 181 3.32 15.70 17.35
CA GLY A 181 2.32 15.66 18.41
C GLY A 181 1.40 14.47 18.27
N ILE A 182 1.06 13.84 19.38
CA ILE A 182 -0.05 12.88 19.49
C ILE A 182 -1.17 13.60 20.21
N ALA A 183 -2.30 13.80 19.52
CA ALA A 183 -3.45 14.52 20.00
C ALA A 183 -4.63 13.55 20.15
N LEU A 184 -5.11 13.40 21.40
CA LEU A 184 -6.23 12.55 21.75
C LEU A 184 -7.37 13.41 22.31
N ASN A 185 -8.60 13.11 21.93
CA ASN A 185 -9.77 13.74 22.51
C ASN A 185 -10.99 12.82 22.45
N ALA A 186 -11.69 12.67 23.57
CA ALA A 186 -12.89 11.84 23.67
C ALA A 186 -14.11 12.76 23.81
N PHE A 187 -14.60 13.26 22.66
CA PHE A 187 -15.56 14.35 22.55
C PHE A 187 -15.03 15.69 23.11
N GLY A 188 -15.44 16.84 22.57
CA GLY A 188 -15.03 18.15 23.09
C GLY A 188 -15.81 18.62 24.32
N GLY A 189 -15.50 19.82 24.81
CA GLY A 189 -16.26 20.49 25.89
C GLY A 189 -15.77 20.19 27.32
N LYS A 190 -16.50 20.75 28.31
CA LYS A 190 -16.06 20.84 29.72
C LYS A 190 -15.88 19.50 30.44
N GLY A 191 -16.59 18.45 30.00
CA GLY A 191 -16.50 17.10 30.58
C GLY A 191 -15.35 16.27 30.02
N SER A 192 -14.76 16.71 28.92
CA SER A 192 -13.64 16.02 28.28
C SER A 192 -12.30 16.54 28.80
N ARG A 193 -11.31 15.65 28.81
CA ARG A 193 -9.93 15.95 29.16
C ARG A 193 -9.06 15.72 27.93
N PRO A 194 -9.07 16.64 26.95
CA PRO A 194 -8.23 16.54 25.78
C PRO A 194 -6.75 16.47 26.19
N ALA A 195 -5.99 15.62 25.53
CA ALA A 195 -4.57 15.42 25.81
C ALA A 195 -3.76 15.59 24.53
N ILE A 196 -2.68 16.37 24.63
CA ILE A 196 -1.69 16.49 23.55
C ILE A 196 -0.32 16.25 24.15
N ARG A 197 0.34 15.18 23.71
CA ARG A 197 1.76 14.95 23.99
C ARG A 197 2.56 15.46 22.80
N GLN A 198 3.34 16.51 23.02
CA GLN A 198 4.03 17.21 21.95
C GLN A 198 5.54 17.25 22.19
N THR A 199 6.30 16.85 21.17
CA THR A 199 7.76 17.03 21.08
C THR A 199 8.03 18.10 20.03
N ARG A 200 8.79 19.14 20.39
CA ARG A 200 9.04 20.28 19.52
C ARG A 200 10.50 20.70 19.60
N THR A 201 11.02 21.18 18.48
CA THR A 201 12.36 21.77 18.37
C THR A 201 12.31 23.04 17.56
N TYR A 202 13.29 23.91 17.78
CA TYR A 202 13.40 25.19 17.10
C TYR A 202 14.84 25.59 16.87
N PHE A 203 15.04 26.48 15.91
CA PHE A 203 16.29 27.19 15.70
C PHE A 203 16.12 28.68 16.02
N GLY A 204 17.18 29.27 16.59
CA GLY A 204 17.17 30.66 17.07
C GLY A 204 16.58 30.78 18.48
N TRP A 205 15.58 31.62 18.65
CA TRP A 205 15.03 31.95 19.98
C TRP A 205 13.93 30.98 20.40
N PHE A 206 13.79 30.73 21.71
CA PHE A 206 12.83 29.79 22.30
C PHE A 206 11.35 30.06 22.04
N PHE A 207 11.03 31.24 21.52
CA PHE A 207 9.70 31.62 21.04
C PHE A 207 9.44 31.21 19.59
N ASN A 208 10.42 30.69 18.85
CA ASN A 208 10.26 30.17 17.49
C ASN A 208 9.75 28.72 17.56
N ARG A 209 8.60 28.46 18.18
CA ARG A 209 8.04 27.11 18.32
C ARG A 209 6.64 27.03 17.74
N ILE A 210 6.24 25.81 17.40
CA ILE A 210 4.87 25.48 16.98
C ILE A 210 4.15 24.87 18.18
N ASP A 211 2.90 25.25 18.41
CA ASP A 211 2.03 24.75 19.47
C ASP A 211 0.77 24.13 18.86
N LEU A 212 0.26 23.09 19.52
CA LEU A 212 -1.00 22.43 19.19
C LEU A 212 -2.01 22.63 20.33
N ARG A 213 -3.30 22.73 20.00
CA ARG A 213 -4.38 22.68 20.99
C ARG A 213 -5.65 22.07 20.41
N TRP A 214 -6.47 21.51 21.30
CA TRP A 214 -7.88 21.28 21.02
C TRP A 214 -8.68 22.55 21.31
N SER A 215 -9.67 22.83 20.47
CA SER A 215 -10.58 23.97 20.61
C SER A 215 -12.00 23.55 20.25
N GLY A 216 -13.01 24.17 20.85
CA GLY A 216 -14.41 23.90 20.58
C GLY A 216 -15.14 23.15 21.70
N GLY A 217 -16.39 22.78 21.41
CA GLY A 217 -17.35 22.26 22.38
C GLY A 217 -17.67 20.78 22.16
N TYR A 218 -18.67 20.28 22.90
CA TYR A 218 -19.18 18.92 22.72
C TYR A 218 -19.63 18.71 21.27
N LYS A 219 -19.13 17.64 20.64
CA LYS A 219 -19.37 17.28 19.24
C LYS A 219 -19.09 18.34 18.18
N GLN A 220 -18.34 19.39 18.52
CA GLN A 220 -17.91 20.44 17.60
C GLN A 220 -16.55 20.95 18.05
N TYR A 221 -15.54 20.10 17.93
CA TYR A 221 -14.19 20.42 18.35
C TYR A 221 -13.19 20.14 17.24
N ARG A 222 -12.11 20.92 17.22
CA ARG A 222 -11.10 20.95 16.15
C ARG A 222 -9.72 20.93 16.76
N LEU A 223 -8.77 20.36 16.02
CA LEU A 223 -7.37 20.52 16.31
C LEU A 223 -6.86 21.81 15.66
N GLN A 224 -6.14 22.61 16.43
CA GLN A 224 -5.56 23.87 15.99
C GLN A 224 -4.04 23.85 16.14
N VAL A 225 -3.38 24.61 15.26
CA VAL A 225 -1.94 24.86 15.30
C VAL A 225 -1.65 26.36 15.31
N ARG A 226 -0.52 26.74 15.90
CA ARG A 226 0.05 28.07 15.71
C ARG A 226 1.56 28.03 15.80
N THR A 227 2.21 29.08 15.31
CA THR A 227 3.52 29.47 15.83
C THR A 227 3.34 30.33 17.07
N PHE A 228 4.32 30.34 17.98
CA PHE A 228 4.24 31.19 19.18
C PHE A 228 4.52 32.67 18.87
N THR A 229 5.26 32.95 17.80
CA THR A 229 5.47 34.31 17.25
C THR A 229 5.25 34.32 15.75
N HIS A 230 5.16 35.52 15.17
CA HIS A 230 5.12 35.71 13.72
C HIS A 230 6.48 35.35 13.07
N TYR A 231 6.48 34.49 12.06
CA TYR A 231 7.72 33.98 11.43
C TYR A 231 8.32 34.92 10.40
N GLY A 232 7.58 35.97 10.04
CA GLY A 232 8.03 37.04 9.15
C GLY A 232 7.31 36.98 7.82
N LEU A 233 7.54 38.02 7.03
CA LEU A 233 7.04 38.14 5.67
C LEU A 233 8.19 37.85 4.70
N ASP A 234 7.91 37.15 3.61
CA ASP A 234 8.83 36.98 2.49
C ASP A 234 8.97 38.29 1.69
N GLU A 235 9.81 38.28 0.64
CA GLU A 235 10.04 39.42 -0.24
C GLU A 235 8.76 39.93 -0.94
N GLY A 236 7.74 39.07 -1.05
CA GLY A 236 6.42 39.39 -1.60
C GLY A 236 5.39 39.81 -0.55
N ASN A 237 5.82 40.14 0.68
CA ASN A 237 4.96 40.51 1.80
C ASN A 237 3.98 39.40 2.22
N ARG A 238 4.27 38.13 1.90
CA ARG A 238 3.46 36.98 2.33
C ARG A 238 4.02 36.39 3.61
N THR A 239 3.13 36.04 4.53
CA THR A 239 3.52 35.36 5.77
C THR A 239 4.10 33.98 5.46
N SER A 240 5.15 33.60 6.18
CA SER A 240 5.62 32.22 6.23
C SER A 240 4.47 31.26 6.59
N ASP A 241 4.53 30.02 6.11
CA ASP A 241 3.51 29.02 6.39
C ASP A 241 4.00 27.98 7.42
N ILE A 242 3.04 27.48 8.21
CA ILE A 242 3.11 26.18 8.88
C ILE A 242 2.61 25.15 7.88
N ARG A 243 3.48 24.21 7.48
CA ARG A 243 3.12 23.06 6.65
C ARG A 243 2.91 21.85 7.56
N PHE A 244 1.84 21.11 7.36
CA PHE A 244 1.52 19.99 8.22
C PHE A 244 0.94 18.80 7.46
N HIS A 245 1.06 17.62 8.08
CA HIS A 245 0.26 16.46 7.75
C HIS A 245 -0.26 15.80 9.03
N ILE A 246 -1.41 15.16 8.93
CA ILE A 246 -2.08 14.45 10.02
C ILE A 246 -2.33 13.01 9.60
N THR A 247 -2.00 12.09 10.49
CA THR A 247 -2.29 10.66 10.37
C THR A 247 -3.36 10.30 11.42
N GLY A 248 -4.40 9.57 11.02
CA GLY A 248 -5.30 8.92 11.98
C GLY A 248 -4.61 7.75 12.65
N LEU A 249 -4.78 7.62 13.97
CA LEU A 249 -4.27 6.50 14.77
C LEU A 249 -5.37 5.51 15.17
N TRP A 250 -6.61 5.82 14.82
CA TRP A 250 -7.80 5.01 15.04
C TRP A 250 -8.74 5.14 13.83
N ASP A 251 -9.43 4.06 13.49
CA ASP A 251 -10.39 4.00 12.39
C ASP A 251 -11.60 3.18 12.86
N ASP A 252 -12.72 3.86 13.14
CA ASP A 252 -13.95 3.21 13.59
C ASP A 252 -14.54 2.28 12.51
N GLY A 253 -14.33 2.57 11.23
CA GLY A 253 -14.81 1.70 10.15
C GLY A 253 -14.11 0.34 10.15
N LEU A 254 -12.88 0.28 10.70
CA LEU A 254 -12.09 -0.93 10.78
C LEU A 254 -12.46 -1.84 11.95
N PHE A 255 -12.95 -1.25 13.04
CA PHE A 255 -13.27 -1.95 14.29
C PHE A 255 -14.77 -1.97 14.60
N ALA A 256 -15.61 -1.47 13.68
CA ALA A 256 -17.04 -1.63 13.78
C ALA A 256 -17.40 -3.12 13.71
N ASP A 257 -18.25 -3.59 14.62
CA ASP A 257 -18.86 -4.90 14.51
C ASP A 257 -19.70 -4.91 13.22
N HIS A 258 -19.38 -5.83 12.31
CA HIS A 258 -20.23 -6.12 11.17
C HIS A 258 -21.38 -7.02 11.66
N ASP A 259 -22.48 -6.40 12.06
CA ASP A 259 -23.77 -7.08 12.29
C ASP A 259 -24.37 -7.64 10.98
#